data_AF-A0A350V586-F1
#
_entry.id   AF-A0A350V586-F1
#
_cell.length_a   1.000
_cell.length_b   1.000
_cell.length_c   1.000
_cell.angle_alpha   90.00
_cell.angle_beta   90.00
_cell.angle_gamma   90.00
#
_symmetry.space_group_name_H-M   'P 1'
#
loop_
_entity.id
_entity.type
_entity.pdbx_description
1 polymer ?
#
loop_
_entity_poly.entity_id
_entity_poly.type
_entity_poly.pdbx_seq_one_letter_code
_entity_poly.pdbx_strand_id
1 'polypeptide(L)'
;MKLEYLQDTNQYGDPLIRLYDFNMLEVGELQKEITEKIIKEKALLELHNLKFVAPVNCKLTLRVSEEDHGITGNDIEGFYCDLTTERYAEMVEILEPFHRDITPGRSNWLYNLNVPCEFLISPDGSW
;
A
#
# COMPACT_ATOMS: atom_id res chain seq x y z
N MET A 1 -9.54 -0.40 7.46
CA MET A 1 -8.40 0.20 6.74
C MET A 1 -8.91 1.02 5.56
N LYS A 2 -8.61 2.31 5.52
CA LYS A 2 -8.93 3.21 4.40
C LYS A 2 -7.81 3.24 3.37
N LEU A 3 -8.19 3.33 2.10
CA LEU A 3 -7.28 3.51 0.95
C LEU A 3 -7.56 4.87 0.30
N GLU A 4 -6.57 5.75 0.28
CA GLU A 4 -6.73 7.12 -0.20
C GLU A 4 -5.54 7.60 -1.00
N TYR A 5 -5.84 8.35 -2.06
CA TYR A 5 -4.89 9.08 -2.88
C TYR A 5 -4.89 10.57 -2.52
N LEU A 6 -3.70 11.16 -2.41
CA LEU A 6 -3.46 12.56 -2.16
C LEU A 6 -2.52 13.08 -3.25
N GLN A 7 -2.98 14.05 -4.04
CA GLN A 7 -2.23 14.54 -5.20
C GLN A 7 -1.05 15.45 -4.81
N ASP A 8 -1.21 16.31 -3.79
CA ASP A 8 -0.23 17.34 -3.44
C ASP A 8 0.16 17.24 -1.95
N THR A 9 1.10 16.36 -1.60
CA THR A 9 1.41 16.05 -0.19
C THR A 9 2.59 16.79 0.42
N ASN A 10 3.46 17.41 -0.39
CA ASN A 10 4.66 18.11 0.09
C ASN A 10 5.00 19.33 -0.81
N GLN A 11 6.10 20.03 -0.51
CA GLN A 11 6.59 21.18 -1.30
C GLN A 11 7.07 20.84 -2.72
N TYR A 12 7.25 19.55 -3.00
CA TYR A 12 7.62 19.01 -4.31
C TYR A 12 6.41 18.46 -5.08
N GLY A 13 5.25 18.37 -4.43
CA GLY A 13 3.99 17.92 -5.02
C GLY A 13 3.92 16.43 -5.31
N ASP A 14 4.72 15.60 -4.62
CA ASP A 14 4.71 14.16 -4.91
C ASP A 14 3.37 13.53 -4.47
N PRO A 15 2.67 12.84 -5.39
CA PRO A 15 1.47 12.12 -5.05
C PRO A 15 1.71 10.97 -4.07
N LEU A 16 0.70 10.70 -3.25
CA LEU A 16 0.74 9.69 -2.21
C LEU A 16 -0.50 8.80 -2.27
N ILE A 17 -0.32 7.49 -2.22
CA ILE A 17 -1.37 6.58 -1.77
C ILE A 17 -1.08 6.13 -0.35
N ARG A 18 -2.08 6.19 0.53
CA ARG A 18 -1.95 5.76 1.92
C ARG A 18 -2.98 4.73 2.32
N LEU A 19 -2.55 3.82 3.19
CA LEU A 19 -3.39 2.94 3.99
C LEU A 19 -3.43 3.50 5.41
N TYR A 20 -4.63 3.84 5.90
CA TYR A 20 -4.80 4.44 7.23
C TYR A 20 -6.09 4.03 7.93
N ASP A 21 -6.31 4.50 9.16
CA ASP A 21 -7.52 4.21 9.95
C ASP A 21 -7.81 2.71 9.98
N PHE A 22 -6.81 1.96 10.47
CA PHE A 22 -6.84 0.52 10.53
C PHE A 22 -6.57 0.00 11.93
N ASN A 23 -6.99 -1.23 12.17
CA ASN A 23 -6.61 -1.99 13.36
C ASN A 23 -5.60 -3.09 13.03
N MET A 24 -5.01 -3.69 14.06
CA MET A 24 -3.98 -4.73 13.92
C MET A 24 -4.46 -5.96 13.12
N LEU A 25 -5.75 -6.33 13.22
CA LEU A 25 -6.30 -7.48 12.48
C LEU A 25 -6.30 -7.21 10.98
N GLU A 26 -6.64 -6.00 10.56
CA GLU A 26 -6.66 -5.61 9.14
C GLU A 26 -5.26 -5.59 8.53
N VAL A 27 -4.23 -5.19 9.30
CA VAL A 27 -2.83 -5.30 8.87
C VAL A 27 -2.43 -6.76 8.70
N GLY A 28 -2.90 -7.66 9.58
CA GLY A 28 -2.67 -9.10 9.47
C GLY A 28 -3.31 -9.75 8.26
N GLU A 29 -4.57 -9.41 7.99
CA GLU A 29 -5.21 -9.88 6.76
C GLU A 29 -4.51 -9.29 5.53
N LEU A 30 -4.06 -8.03 5.54
CA LEU A 30 -3.30 -7.46 4.41
C LEU A 30 -1.99 -8.22 4.15
N GLN A 31 -1.18 -8.46 5.17
CA GLN A 31 0.06 -9.23 5.02
C GLN A 31 -0.20 -10.63 4.46
N LYS A 32 -1.25 -11.29 4.97
CA LYS A 32 -1.65 -12.62 4.51
C LYS A 32 -2.09 -12.60 3.06
N GLU A 33 -2.94 -11.65 2.65
CA GLU A 33 -3.39 -11.53 1.26
C GLU A 33 -2.20 -11.26 0.32
N ILE A 34 -1.27 -10.37 0.68
CA ILE A 34 -0.05 -10.15 -0.12
C ILE A 34 0.80 -11.43 -0.19
N THR A 35 1.00 -12.12 0.94
CA THR A 35 1.80 -13.34 0.98
C THR A 35 1.19 -14.47 0.13
N GLU A 36 -0.11 -14.71 0.26
CA GLU A 36 -0.78 -15.78 -0.47
C GLU A 36 -0.98 -15.43 -1.94
N LYS A 37 -1.57 -14.26 -2.24
CA LYS A 37 -1.92 -13.90 -3.62
C LYS A 37 -0.73 -13.45 -4.45
N ILE A 38 0.09 -12.56 -3.92
CA ILE A 38 1.17 -11.95 -4.69
C ILE A 38 2.42 -12.83 -4.66
N ILE A 39 2.89 -13.20 -3.47
CA ILE A 39 4.19 -13.89 -3.34
C ILE A 39 4.09 -15.37 -3.74
N LYS A 40 3.07 -16.09 -3.25
CA LYS A 40 2.92 -17.53 -3.51
C LYS A 40 2.21 -17.83 -4.83
N GLU A 41 1.05 -17.23 -5.06
CA GLU A 41 0.24 -17.49 -6.26
C GLU A 41 0.69 -16.68 -7.49
N LYS A 42 1.49 -15.61 -7.31
CA LYS A 42 1.86 -14.66 -8.38
C LYS A 42 0.65 -14.09 -9.11
N ALA A 43 -0.45 -13.92 -8.39
CA ALA A 43 -1.71 -13.38 -8.88
C ALA A 43 -1.85 -11.90 -8.48
N LEU A 44 -2.63 -11.15 -9.26
CA LEU A 44 -2.95 -9.76 -8.90
C LEU A 44 -3.81 -9.70 -7.63
N LEU A 45 -3.68 -8.59 -6.89
CA LEU A 45 -4.46 -8.33 -5.67
C LEU A 45 -5.09 -6.93 -5.75
N GLU A 46 -6.41 -6.89 -5.90
CA GLU A 46 -7.19 -5.66 -5.92
C GLU A 46 -7.52 -5.22 -4.49
N LEU A 47 -6.70 -4.33 -3.91
CA LEU A 47 -6.87 -3.91 -2.51
C LEU A 47 -8.26 -3.33 -2.25
N HIS A 48 -8.78 -2.56 -3.20
CA HIS A 48 -10.10 -1.92 -3.12
C HIS A 48 -11.29 -2.91 -3.10
N ASN A 49 -11.06 -4.20 -3.39
CA ASN A 49 -12.07 -5.26 -3.33
C ASN A 49 -11.97 -6.12 -2.06
N LEU A 50 -10.95 -5.90 -1.21
CA LEU A 50 -10.82 -6.60 0.06
C LEU A 50 -11.86 -6.10 1.06
N LYS A 51 -12.53 -7.03 1.76
CA LYS A 51 -13.65 -6.72 2.67
C LYS A 51 -13.30 -5.75 3.81
N PHE A 52 -12.02 -5.67 4.18
CA PHE A 52 -11.51 -4.80 5.26
C PHE A 52 -10.88 -3.50 4.74
N VAL A 53 -10.87 -3.29 3.43
CA VAL A 53 -10.37 -2.08 2.79
C VAL A 53 -11.56 -1.22 2.34
N ALA A 54 -11.59 0.02 2.80
CA ALA A 54 -12.56 1.04 2.41
C ALA A 54 -11.87 2.03 1.45
N PRO A 55 -12.10 1.94 0.13
CA PRO A 55 -11.60 2.94 -0.82
C PRO A 55 -12.28 4.29 -0.57
N VAL A 56 -11.49 5.34 -0.38
CA VAL A 56 -11.96 6.71 -0.15
C VAL A 56 -12.17 7.43 -1.48
N ASN A 57 -11.12 7.49 -2.30
CA ASN A 57 -11.12 8.21 -3.57
C ASN A 57 -10.26 7.56 -4.66
N CYS A 58 -9.73 6.36 -4.43
CA CYS A 58 -8.91 5.65 -5.41
C CYS A 58 -9.09 4.14 -5.35
N LYS A 59 -8.63 3.49 -6.42
CA LYS A 59 -8.47 2.04 -6.51
C LYS A 59 -7.00 1.73 -6.68
N LEU A 60 -6.51 0.71 -5.99
CA LEU A 60 -5.15 0.21 -6.14
C LEU A 60 -5.17 -1.31 -6.37
N THR A 61 -4.40 -1.75 -7.36
CA THR A 61 -4.17 -3.16 -7.65
C THR A 61 -2.68 -3.46 -7.60
N LEU A 62 -2.29 -4.46 -6.81
CA LEU A 62 -0.91 -4.95 -6.72
C LEU A 62 -0.68 -6.02 -7.80
N ARG A 63 0.46 -5.96 -8.49
CA ARG A 63 0.82 -6.87 -9.58
C ARG A 63 2.30 -7.23 -9.50
N VAL A 64 2.61 -8.48 -9.80
CA VAL A 64 3.99 -8.93 -9.95
C VAL A 64 4.54 -8.43 -11.29
N SER A 65 5.74 -7.86 -11.25
CA SER A 65 6.52 -7.43 -12.42
C SER A 65 7.95 -8.01 -12.36
N GLU A 66 8.66 -7.95 -13.48
CA GLU A 66 10.09 -8.29 -13.56
C GLU A 66 10.99 -7.20 -12.93
N GLU A 67 10.48 -5.97 -12.83
CA GLU A 67 11.16 -4.81 -12.27
C GLU A 67 10.26 -4.04 -11.28
N ASP A 68 10.90 -3.30 -10.37
CA ASP A 68 10.23 -2.46 -9.37
C ASP A 68 9.85 -1.09 -9.97
N HIS A 69 8.61 -0.93 -10.45
CA HIS A 69 8.12 0.34 -11.03
C HIS A 69 7.39 1.23 -10.03
N GLY A 70 7.00 0.71 -8.87
CA GLY A 70 6.22 1.44 -7.88
C GLY A 70 4.77 1.64 -8.32
N ILE A 71 4.14 2.70 -7.82
CA ILE A 71 2.76 3.04 -8.17
C ILE A 71 2.72 3.93 -9.43
N THR A 72 1.88 3.53 -10.38
CA THR A 72 1.53 4.28 -11.59
C THR A 72 0.02 4.34 -11.77
N GLY A 73 -0.46 5.23 -12.64
CA GLY A 73 -1.89 5.38 -12.96
C GLY A 73 -2.45 6.73 -12.52
N ASN A 74 -3.77 6.80 -12.40
CA ASN A 74 -4.50 8.02 -12.03
C ASN A 74 -5.81 7.67 -11.30
N ASP A 75 -6.46 8.68 -10.72
CA ASP A 75 -7.70 8.56 -9.96
C ASP A 75 -8.92 8.13 -10.80
N ILE A 76 -8.89 8.34 -12.12
CA ILE A 76 -9.98 7.99 -13.04
C ILE A 76 -9.93 6.50 -13.41
N GLU A 77 -8.77 6.01 -13.84
CA GLU A 77 -8.57 4.64 -14.33
C GLU A 77 -8.19 3.67 -13.22
N GLY A 78 -7.69 4.19 -12.09
CA GLY A 78 -7.12 3.42 -10.99
C GLY A 78 -5.60 3.37 -11.05
N PHE A 79 -5.03 2.94 -9.93
CA PHE A 79 -3.59 2.81 -9.74
C PHE A 79 -3.15 1.35 -9.76
N TYR A 80 -1.94 1.14 -10.26
CA TYR A 80 -1.25 -0.14 -10.24
C TYR A 80 0.06 0.00 -9.49
N CYS A 81 0.33 -0.93 -8.59
CA CYS A 81 1.64 -1.10 -7.99
C CYS A 81 2.28 -2.32 -8.65
N ASP A 82 3.35 -2.09 -9.40
CA ASP A 82 4.09 -3.14 -10.10
C ASP A 82 5.46 -3.32 -9.44
N LEU A 83 5.65 -4.46 -8.78
CA LEU A 83 6.88 -4.76 -8.05
C LEU A 83 7.30 -6.22 -8.24
N THR A 84 8.57 -6.48 -8.00
CA THR A 84 9.10 -7.84 -7.88
C THR A 84 8.52 -8.54 -6.64
N THR A 85 8.51 -9.87 -6.65
CA THR A 85 8.09 -10.67 -5.48
C THR A 85 8.95 -10.39 -4.25
N GLU A 86 10.23 -10.13 -4.46
CA GLU A 86 11.23 -9.76 -3.46
C GLU A 86 10.83 -8.47 -2.77
N ARG A 87 10.45 -7.45 -3.55
CA ARG A 87 9.99 -6.19 -2.98
C ARG A 87 8.67 -6.31 -2.21
N TYR A 88 7.76 -7.17 -2.67
CA TYR A 88 6.56 -7.47 -1.89
C TYR A 88 6.85 -8.20 -0.58
N ALA A 89 7.88 -9.05 -0.54
CA ALA A 89 8.32 -9.67 0.71
C ALA A 89 8.84 -8.61 1.70
N GLU A 90 9.63 -7.64 1.23
CA GLU A 90 10.05 -6.50 2.05
C GLU A 90 8.86 -5.65 2.53
N MET A 91 7.85 -5.43 1.68
CA MET A 91 6.62 -4.74 2.07
C MET A 91 5.89 -5.48 3.20
N VAL A 92 5.83 -6.81 3.16
CA VAL A 92 5.26 -7.62 4.24
C VAL A 92 6.06 -7.43 5.54
N GLU A 93 7.38 -7.38 5.48
CA GLU A 93 8.22 -7.09 6.66
C GLU A 93 7.96 -5.68 7.22
N ILE A 94 7.75 -4.67 6.36
CA ILE A 94 7.42 -3.30 6.77
C ILE A 94 6.06 -3.22 7.48
N LEU A 95 5.09 -4.06 7.10
CA LEU A 95 3.78 -4.13 7.74
C LEU A 95 3.83 -4.76 9.13
N GLU A 96 4.82 -5.62 9.41
CA GLU A 96 4.89 -6.44 10.62
C GLU A 96 4.83 -5.63 11.93
N PRO A 97 5.54 -4.50 12.07
CA PRO A 97 5.50 -3.74 13.31
C PRO A 97 4.12 -3.13 13.61
N PHE A 98 3.25 -2.96 12.60
CA PHE A 98 1.89 -2.43 12.77
C PHE A 98 0.88 -3.49 13.26
N HIS A 99 1.29 -4.75 13.40
CA HIS A 99 0.53 -5.76 14.17
C HIS A 99 0.57 -5.55 15.66
N ARG A 100 1.65 -4.94 16.15
CA ARG A 100 1.94 -4.84 17.58
C ARG A 100 1.72 -3.44 18.10
N ASP A 101 1.96 -2.44 17.26
CA ASP A 101 1.95 -1.05 17.65
C ASP A 101 1.40 -0.16 16.53
N ILE A 102 0.23 0.41 16.81
CA ILE A 102 -0.50 1.35 15.93
C ILE A 102 -0.60 2.73 16.56
N THR A 103 0.44 3.13 17.31
CA THR A 103 0.52 4.47 17.93
C THR A 103 0.31 5.58 16.88
N PRO A 104 -0.57 6.56 17.13
CA PRO A 104 -0.73 7.74 16.28
C PRO A 104 0.60 8.45 16.00
N GLY A 105 0.78 9.02 14.81
CA GLY A 105 2.06 9.61 14.40
C GLY A 105 3.06 8.63 13.79
N ARG A 106 2.82 7.32 13.87
CA ARG A 106 3.72 6.30 13.32
C ARG A 106 3.40 6.04 11.85
N SER A 107 4.32 6.34 10.95
CA SER A 107 4.14 6.06 9.52
C SER A 107 5.36 5.32 8.95
N ASN A 108 5.15 4.60 7.85
CA ASN A 108 6.26 4.04 7.08
C ASN A 108 5.92 3.92 5.60
N TRP A 109 6.93 4.07 4.75
CA TRP A 109 6.84 3.83 3.31
C TRP A 109 6.83 2.32 3.05
N LEU A 110 5.89 1.86 2.23
CA LEU A 110 5.69 0.44 1.90
C LEU A 110 6.67 -0.07 0.83
N TYR A 111 7.38 0.85 0.17
CA TYR A 111 8.59 0.59 -0.61
C TYR A 111 9.46 1.85 -0.59
N ASN A 112 10.73 1.72 -1.00
CA ASN A 112 11.64 2.85 -1.16
C ASN A 112 12.17 2.85 -2.60
N LEU A 113 11.50 3.61 -3.47
CA LEU A 113 11.82 3.72 -4.89
C LEU A 113 11.79 5.20 -5.30
N ASN A 114 12.57 5.58 -6.30
CA ASN A 114 12.51 6.91 -6.88
C ASN A 114 11.41 6.95 -7.96
N VAL A 115 10.15 7.02 -7.54
CA VAL A 115 8.94 6.83 -8.38
C VAL A 115 7.96 7.99 -8.22
N PRO A 116 7.07 8.23 -9.19
CA PRO A 116 6.19 9.40 -9.19
C PRO A 116 5.01 9.32 -8.22
N CYS A 117 4.84 8.24 -7.47
CA CYS A 117 3.81 8.14 -6.45
C CYS A 117 4.32 7.29 -5.30
N GLU A 118 4.19 7.82 -4.08
CA GLU A 118 4.59 7.14 -2.86
C GLU A 118 3.50 6.20 -2.35
N PHE A 119 3.88 5.20 -1.54
CA PHE A 119 2.95 4.29 -0.88
C PHE A 119 3.23 4.21 0.62
N LEU A 120 2.26 4.58 1.45
CA LEU A 120 2.44 4.72 2.89
C LEU A 120 1.44 3.89 3.69
N ILE A 121 1.88 3.40 4.85
CA ILE A 121 1.00 2.93 5.92
C ILE A 121 1.11 3.87 7.14
N SER A 122 -0.03 4.27 7.71
CA SER A 122 -0.09 5.14 8.89
C SER A 122 -1.40 4.93 9.67
N PRO A 123 -1.39 4.59 10.98
CA PRO A 123 -2.61 4.29 11.74
C PRO A 123 -3.64 5.42 11.74
N ASP A 124 -3.20 6.67 11.88
CA ASP A 124 -4.06 7.86 11.96
C ASP A 124 -4.03 8.71 10.68
N GLY A 125 -3.24 8.29 9.69
CA GLY A 125 -3.06 9.00 8.43
C GLY A 125 -2.07 10.17 8.52
N SER A 126 -1.30 10.33 9.59
CA SER A 126 -0.20 11.30 9.65
C SER A 126 1.07 10.78 8.97
N TRP A 127 1.92 11.68 8.45
CA TRP A 127 3.24 11.38 7.89
C TRP A 127 4.19 12.57 8.02
#